data_AF-A0A2M8L3A6-F1
#
_entry.id   AF-A0A2M8L3A6-F1
#
_cell.length_a   1.000
_cell.length_b   1.000
_cell.length_c   1.000
_cell.angle_alpha   90.00
_cell.angle_beta   90.00
_cell.angle_gamma   90.00
#
_symmetry.space_group_name_H-M   'P 1'
#
loop_
_entity.id
_entity.type
_entity.pdbx_description
1 polymer ?
#
loop_
_entity_poly.entity_id
_entity_poly.type
_entity_poly.pdbx_seq_one_letter_code
_entity_poly.pdbx_strand_id
1 'polypeptide(L)'
;MISRMDDNLKDKNPAEAEKGILKFWQENKIFEKTLKKDAPSGEFIFYDGPPFANGLPHYGHILASVIKDVIPRYKTMRGYKVPRRWGWDC
;
A
#
# COMPACT_ATOMS: atom_id res chain seq x y z
N MET A 1 12.05 -0.71 18.24
CA MET A 1 11.78 0.53 17.47
C MET A 1 10.30 0.66 17.09
N ILE A 2 9.62 -0.43 16.72
CA ILE A 2 8.16 -0.46 16.48
C ILE A 2 7.35 -0.17 17.76
N SER A 3 7.81 -0.67 18.92
CA SER A 3 7.10 -0.54 20.20
C SER A 3 6.91 0.90 20.75
N ARG A 4 7.57 1.92 20.17
CA ARG A 4 7.46 3.31 20.66
C ARG A 4 6.42 4.15 19.89
N MET A 5 5.93 3.66 18.76
CA MET A 5 4.89 4.36 17.98
C MET A 5 3.47 3.99 18.44
N ASP A 6 3.25 2.76 18.91
CA ASP A 6 1.94 2.26 19.34
C ASP A 6 1.34 3.03 20.53
N ASP A 7 2.17 3.44 21.49
CA ASP A 7 1.68 4.14 22.68
C ASP A 7 1.19 5.57 22.41
N ASN A 8 1.60 6.18 21.29
CA ASN A 8 1.19 7.54 20.89
C ASN A 8 -0.03 7.59 19.95
N LEU A 9 -0.56 6.43 19.56
CA LEU A 9 -1.68 6.29 18.61
C LEU A 9 -3.00 5.90 19.30
N LYS A 10 -2.96 5.33 20.51
CA LYS A 10 -4.15 4.83 21.23
C LYS A 10 -5.18 5.92 21.59
N ASP A 11 -4.74 7.16 21.80
CA ASP A 11 -5.60 8.28 22.20
C ASP A 11 -5.97 9.22 21.03
N LYS A 12 -5.58 8.89 19.78
CA LYS A 12 -5.87 9.73 18.61
C LYS A 12 -7.09 9.21 17.84
N ASN A 13 -7.84 10.14 17.24
CA ASN A 13 -8.88 9.80 16.27
C ASN A 13 -8.24 8.98 15.10
N PRO A 14 -8.87 7.88 14.63
CA PRO A 14 -8.39 7.08 13.50
C PRO A 14 -7.91 7.90 12.30
N ALA A 15 -8.60 8.98 11.94
CA ALA A 15 -8.20 9.83 10.82
C ALA A 15 -6.85 10.54 11.03
N GLU A 16 -6.52 10.91 12.26
CA GLU A 16 -5.25 11.54 12.61
C GLU A 16 -4.13 10.50 12.73
N ALA A 17 -4.45 9.33 13.26
CA ALA A 17 -3.56 8.18 13.33
C ALA A 17 -3.11 7.76 11.92
N GLU A 18 -4.04 7.62 10.98
CA GLU A 18 -3.76 7.26 9.58
C GLU A 18 -2.85 8.27 8.89
N LYS A 19 -3.07 9.59 9.10
CA LYS A 19 -2.19 10.64 8.57
C LYS A 19 -0.76 10.52 9.12
N GLY A 20 -0.61 10.22 10.40
CA GLY A 20 0.69 9.99 11.03
C GLY A 20 1.43 8.80 10.43
N ILE A 21 0.73 7.68 10.22
CA ILE A 21 1.29 6.47 9.59
C ILE A 21 1.68 6.75 8.14
N LEU A 22 0.83 7.44 7.38
CA LEU A 22 1.11 7.81 6.00
C LEU A 22 2.37 8.67 5.88
N LYS A 23 2.50 9.69 6.74
CA LYS A 23 3.69 10.54 6.82
C LYS A 23 4.94 9.74 7.14
N PHE A 24 4.86 8.84 8.13
CA PHE A 24 5.97 7.95 8.48
C PHE A 24 6.40 7.09 7.28
N TRP A 25 5.45 6.51 6.54
CA TRP A 25 5.75 5.68 5.37
C TRP A 25 6.44 6.47 4.25
N GLN A 26 6.01 7.70 3.99
CA GLN A 26 6.59 8.59 2.98
C GLN A 26 8.01 9.01 3.36
N GLU A 27 8.22 9.52 4.58
CA GLU A 27 9.53 9.99 5.05
C GLU A 27 10.56 8.86 5.05
N ASN A 28 10.14 7.65 5.42
CA ASN A 28 11.02 6.50 5.51
C ASN A 28 11.13 5.71 4.21
N LYS A 29 10.47 6.14 3.12
CA LYS A 29 10.46 5.46 1.81
C LYS A 29 10.17 3.96 1.96
N ILE A 30 9.15 3.65 2.76
CA ILE A 30 8.83 2.27 3.17
C ILE A 30 8.49 1.41 1.95
N PHE A 31 7.76 1.98 0.99
CA PHE A 31 7.41 1.29 -0.24
C PHE A 31 8.65 0.85 -1.04
N GLU A 32 9.59 1.76 -1.26
CA GLU A 32 10.83 1.51 -1.98
C GLU A 32 11.71 0.49 -1.25
N LYS A 33 11.72 0.53 0.09
CA LYS A 33 12.36 -0.51 0.91
C LYS A 33 11.72 -1.89 0.68
N THR A 34 10.39 -1.96 0.50
CA THR A 34 9.74 -3.25 0.18
C THR A 34 10.17 -3.81 -1.18
N LEU A 35 10.50 -2.95 -2.14
CA LEU A 35 10.97 -3.38 -3.48
C LEU A 35 12.46 -3.77 -3.50
N LYS A 36 13.25 -3.24 -2.57
CA LYS A 36 14.68 -3.54 -2.41
C LYS A 36 14.96 -4.75 -1.51
N LYS A 37 13.96 -5.22 -0.76
CA LYS A 37 14.09 -6.39 0.11
C LYS A 37 14.34 -7.64 -0.73
N ASP A 38 15.15 -8.56 -0.21
CA ASP A 38 15.38 -9.87 -0.82
C ASP A 38 14.06 -10.60 -1.07
N ALA A 39 13.94 -11.16 -2.26
CA ALA A 39 12.76 -11.85 -2.74
C ALA A 39 13.09 -13.30 -3.12
N PRO A 40 13.28 -14.19 -2.13
CA PRO A 40 13.66 -15.57 -2.38
C PRO A 40 12.60 -16.36 -3.17
N SER A 41 11.35 -15.89 -3.18
CA SER A 41 10.26 -16.49 -3.94
C SER A 41 10.12 -15.92 -5.36
N GLY A 42 10.99 -14.99 -5.77
CA GLY A 42 10.98 -14.37 -7.09
C GLY A 42 10.04 -13.17 -7.21
N GLU A 43 9.56 -12.89 -8.42
CA GLU A 43 8.68 -11.76 -8.71
C GLU A 43 7.21 -12.20 -8.85
N PHE A 44 6.30 -11.38 -8.34
CA PHE A 44 4.86 -11.53 -8.56
C PHE A 44 4.35 -10.30 -9.31
N ILE A 45 3.91 -10.50 -10.55
CA ILE A 45 3.40 -9.44 -11.42
C ILE A 45 1.87 -9.43 -11.31
N PHE A 46 1.34 -8.32 -10.79
CA PHE A 46 -0.09 -8.09 -10.69
C PHE A 46 -0.48 -7.05 -11.74
N TYR A 47 -1.33 -7.45 -12.69
CA TYR A 47 -1.87 -6.53 -13.70
C TYR A 47 -3.11 -5.86 -13.13
N ASP A 48 -3.04 -4.55 -13.03
CA ASP A 48 -4.17 -3.72 -12.65
C ASP A 48 -4.80 -3.09 -13.89
N GLY A 49 -6.11 -3.28 -14.06
CA GLY A 49 -6.88 -2.59 -15.10
C GLY A 49 -7.00 -1.12 -14.74
N PRO A 50 -6.48 -0.19 -15.57
CA PRO A 50 -6.46 1.22 -15.25
C PRO A 50 -7.91 1.75 -15.14
N PRO A 51 -8.24 2.55 -14.12
CA PRO A 51 -9.54 3.20 -14.05
C PRO A 51 -9.65 4.30 -15.12
N PHE A 52 -10.86 4.53 -15.60
CA PHE A 52 -11.17 5.67 -16.47
C PHE A 52 -11.11 6.97 -15.67
N ALA A 53 -10.44 7.99 -16.22
CA ALA A 53 -10.28 9.30 -15.58
C ALA A 53 -11.53 10.21 -15.68
N ASN A 54 -12.72 9.64 -15.92
CA ASN A 54 -13.88 10.37 -16.43
C ASN A 54 -14.92 10.73 -15.34
N GLY A 55 -14.65 10.39 -14.08
CA GLY A 55 -15.60 10.59 -12.98
C GLY A 55 -14.99 10.45 -11.59
N LEU A 56 -15.77 10.83 -10.56
CA LEU A 56 -15.36 10.70 -9.16
C LEU A 56 -15.37 9.22 -8.71
N PRO A 57 -14.41 8.79 -7.88
CA PRO A 57 -14.45 7.46 -7.28
C PRO A 57 -15.72 7.24 -6.46
N HIS A 58 -16.42 6.15 -6.73
CA HIS A 58 -17.55 5.65 -5.93
C HIS A 58 -17.16 4.37 -5.17
N TYR A 59 -18.04 3.84 -4.32
CA TYR A 59 -17.78 2.69 -3.45
C TYR A 59 -17.13 1.47 -4.13
N GLY A 60 -17.49 1.19 -5.40
CA GLY A 60 -16.88 0.11 -6.18
C GLY A 60 -15.36 0.28 -6.37
N HIS A 61 -14.89 1.52 -6.45
CA HIS A 61 -13.46 1.83 -6.50
C HIS A 61 -12.76 1.48 -5.19
N ILE A 62 -13.41 1.67 -4.04
CA ILE A 62 -12.83 1.36 -2.73
C ILE A 62 -12.57 -0.14 -2.62
N LEU A 63 -13.60 -0.97 -2.89
CA LEU A 63 -13.47 -2.43 -2.82
C LEU A 63 -12.36 -2.94 -3.73
N ALA A 64 -12.36 -2.50 -5.00
CA ALA A 64 -11.34 -2.88 -5.95
C ALA A 64 -9.94 -2.46 -5.48
N SER A 65 -9.79 -1.22 -5.02
CA SER A 65 -8.49 -0.68 -4.57
C SER A 65 -7.96 -1.41 -3.33
N VAL A 66 -8.83 -1.74 -2.38
CA VAL A 66 -8.44 -2.49 -1.17
C VAL A 66 -7.93 -3.88 -1.53
N ILE A 67 -8.62 -4.62 -2.39
CA ILE A 67 -8.17 -5.96 -2.83
C ILE A 67 -6.82 -5.86 -3.55
N LYS A 68 -6.68 -4.87 -4.44
CA LYS A 68 -5.46 -4.59 -5.21
C LYS A 68 -4.28 -4.15 -4.33
N ASP A 69 -4.51 -3.64 -3.13
CA ASP A 69 -3.46 -3.31 -2.17
C ASP A 69 -3.11 -4.50 -1.24
N VAL A 70 -4.12 -5.19 -0.71
CA VAL A 70 -3.95 -6.28 0.27
C VAL A 70 -3.20 -7.48 -0.33
N ILE A 71 -3.55 -7.91 -1.55
CA ILE A 71 -2.93 -9.09 -2.17
C ILE A 71 -1.42 -8.87 -2.41
N PRO A 72 -0.98 -7.77 -3.05
CA PRO A 72 0.44 -7.46 -3.17
C PRO A 72 1.17 -7.36 -1.83
N ARG A 73 0.57 -6.78 -0.79
CA ARG A 73 1.22 -6.69 0.54
C ARG A 73 1.46 -8.08 1.12
N TYR A 74 0.46 -8.95 1.06
CA TYR A 74 0.59 -10.33 1.49
C TYR A 74 1.71 -11.05 0.72
N LYS A 75 1.78 -10.91 -0.60
CA LYS A 75 2.85 -11.50 -1.42
C LYS A 75 4.24 -10.96 -1.07
N THR A 76 4.37 -9.66 -0.80
CA THR A 76 5.61 -9.07 -0.27
C THR A 76 6.03 -9.70 1.06
N MET A 77 5.09 -9.95 1.97
CA MET A 77 5.37 -10.62 3.24
C MET A 77 5.80 -12.09 3.06
N ARG A 78 5.29 -12.75 2.00
CA ARG A 78 5.65 -14.13 1.63
C ARG A 78 6.98 -14.25 0.87
N GLY A 79 7.73 -13.16 0.69
CA GLY A 79 9.06 -13.19 0.07
C GLY A 79 9.06 -13.02 -1.45
N TYR A 80 7.98 -12.50 -2.02
CA TYR A 80 7.94 -12.09 -3.43
C TYR A 80 8.25 -10.60 -3.57
N LYS A 81 8.95 -10.23 -4.64
CA LYS A 81 9.05 -8.84 -5.09
C LYS A 81 7.81 -8.51 -5.92
N VAL A 82 7.09 -7.47 -5.50
CA VAL A 82 5.81 -7.09 -6.12
C VAL A 82 5.88 -5.64 -6.60
N PRO A 83 6.36 -5.39 -7.84
CA PRO A 83 6.29 -4.06 -8.42
C PRO A 83 4.82 -3.69 -8.65
N ARG A 84 4.40 -2.54 -8.15
CA ARG A 84 3.05 -2.00 -8.37
C ARG A 84 3.17 -0.80 -9.31
N ARG A 85 2.45 -0.84 -10.43
CA ARG A 85 2.33 0.26 -11.38
C ARG A 85 0.87 0.65 -11.49
N TRP A 86 0.60 1.92 -11.24
CA TRP A 86 -0.72 2.50 -11.45
C TRP A 86 -0.78 3.15 -12.83
N GLY A 87 -1.88 2.96 -13.54
CA GLY A 87 -2.14 3.54 -14.85
C GLY A 87 -3.50 4.24 -14.89
N TRP A 88 -3.75 5.00 -15.95
CA TRP A 88 -5.02 5.64 -16.23
C TRP A 88 -5.43 5.28 -17.66
N ASP A 89 -6.70 4.97 -17.85
CA ASP A 89 -7.28 4.82 -19.18
C ASP A 89 -7.90 6.18 -19.54
N CYS A 90 -7.46 6.75 -20.66
CA CYS A 90 -7.77 8.10 -21.11
C CYS A 90 -8.70 8.11 -22.31
#